data_AF-A0A2Z6R1R3-F1
#
_entry.id   AF-A0A2Z6R1R3-F1
#
_cell.length_a   1.000
_cell.length_b   1.000
_cell.length_c   1.000
_cell.angle_alpha   90.00
_cell.angle_beta   90.00
_cell.angle_gamma   90.00
#
_symmetry.space_group_name_H-M   'P 1'
#
loop_
_entity.id
_entity.type
_entity.pdbx_description
1 polymer ?
#
loop_
_entity_poly.entity_id
_entity_poly.type
_entity_poly.pdbx_seq_one_letter_code
_entity_poly.pdbx_strand_id
1 'polypeptide(L)'
;MVNAQITTIFTACPKDNPPLLDISLDRDPVVPGASIMFGIHGLAEKDITLGSTLAVGFFTLGANPTTIGDPFYKYVCDLAPCPIQIAGYDFLLRALVPIPANLPTAYMIIVFMKYPTDTYIGCAAATVDPNETPSPEPFPTPLI
;
A
#
# COMPACT_ATOMS: atom_id res chain seq x y z
N MET A 1 24.81 -6.61 18.86
CA MET A 1 24.31 -5.70 17.81
C MET A 1 22.93 -6.21 17.45
N VAL A 2 21.88 -5.56 17.94
CA VAL A 2 20.50 -5.94 17.61
C VAL A 2 20.21 -5.31 16.26
N ASN A 3 20.13 -6.12 15.20
CA ASN A 3 19.60 -5.67 13.92
C ASN A 3 18.13 -5.33 14.17
N ALA A 4 17.79 -4.04 14.28
CA ALA A 4 16.40 -3.63 14.17
C ALA A 4 15.94 -4.01 12.75
N GLN A 5 15.03 -4.98 12.64
CA GLN A 5 14.32 -5.18 11.39
C GLN A 5 13.45 -3.93 11.17
N ILE A 6 13.65 -3.24 10.06
CA ILE A 6 12.74 -2.18 9.62
C ILE A 6 11.50 -2.90 9.13
N THR A 7 10.43 -2.83 9.92
CA THR A 7 9.12 -3.31 9.51
C THR A 7 8.38 -2.14 8.86
N THR A 8 7.93 -2.34 7.62
CA THR A 8 7.16 -1.35 6.88
C THR A 8 5.73 -1.30 7.44
N ILE A 9 5.36 -0.17 8.06
CA ILE A 9 4.03 0.02 8.64
C ILE A 9 3.20 0.91 7.71
N PHE A 10 2.09 0.36 7.22
CA PHE A 10 1.14 1.08 6.39
C PHE A 10 0.06 1.74 7.24
N THR A 11 -0.23 3.01 6.94
CA THR A 11 -1.18 3.86 7.63
C THR A 11 -2.07 4.59 6.63
N ALA A 12 -3.02 5.40 7.12
CA ALA A 12 -3.93 6.15 6.25
C ALA A 12 -3.17 7.13 5.35
N CYS A 13 -3.63 7.24 4.10
CA CYS A 13 -3.06 8.20 3.17
C CYS A 13 -3.33 9.64 3.61
N PRO A 14 -2.35 10.57 3.46
CA PRO A 14 -2.43 11.91 4.03
C PRO A 14 -3.44 12.84 3.34
N LYS A 15 -4.00 12.43 2.19
CA LYS A 15 -4.88 13.26 1.36
C LYS A 15 -6.19 12.53 1.08
N ASP A 16 -7.28 13.29 0.99
CA ASP A 16 -8.64 12.87 0.62
C ASP A 16 -9.30 11.85 1.58
N ASN A 17 -8.56 11.39 2.60
CA ASN A 17 -8.97 10.42 3.63
C ASN A 17 -9.79 9.23 3.09
N PRO A 18 -9.29 8.51 2.06
CA PRO A 18 -9.95 7.31 1.56
C PRO A 18 -9.95 6.19 2.61
N PRO A 19 -10.80 5.16 2.45
CA PRO A 19 -10.76 3.97 3.30
C PRO A 19 -9.35 3.38 3.38
N LEU A 20 -8.92 2.97 4.58
CA LEU A 20 -7.59 2.39 4.79
C LEU A 20 -7.53 1.00 4.16
N LEU A 21 -6.49 0.74 3.36
CA LEU A 21 -6.12 -0.61 2.93
C LEU A 21 -5.17 -1.23 3.96
N ASP A 22 -5.36 -2.52 4.22
CA ASP A 22 -4.41 -3.33 4.98
C ASP A 22 -3.44 -3.98 3.99
N ILE A 23 -2.15 -3.67 4.13
CA ILE A 23 -1.10 -4.07 3.19
C ILE A 23 -0.12 -5.00 3.88
N SER A 24 0.10 -6.16 3.25
CA SER A 24 1.12 -7.12 3.64
C SER A 24 2.16 -7.28 2.53
N LEU A 25 3.42 -7.41 2.93
CA LEU A 25 4.54 -7.67 2.02
C LEU A 25 5.04 -9.10 2.26
N ASP A 26 5.27 -9.87 1.19
CA ASP A 26 5.87 -11.20 1.33
C ASP A 26 7.33 -11.16 1.81
N ARG A 27 8.00 -10.03 1.61
CA ARG A 27 9.37 -9.75 2.07
C ARG A 27 9.49 -8.30 2.53
N ASP A 28 9.94 -8.14 3.77
CA ASP A 28 10.13 -6.85 4.43
C ASP A 28 11.46 -6.91 5.24
N PRO A 29 12.39 -5.94 5.07
CA PRO A 29 12.33 -4.78 4.18
C PRO A 29 12.32 -5.13 2.69
N VAL A 30 11.74 -4.26 1.87
CA VAL A 30 11.76 -4.41 0.42
C VAL A 30 13.20 -4.37 -0.12
N VAL A 31 13.47 -5.13 -1.18
CA VAL A 31 14.80 -5.18 -1.81
C VAL A 31 14.79 -4.35 -3.09
N PRO A 32 15.63 -3.29 -3.21
CA PRO A 32 15.69 -2.48 -4.42
C PRO A 32 15.96 -3.32 -5.68
N GLY A 33 15.21 -3.06 -6.75
CA GLY A 33 15.35 -3.76 -8.03
C GLY A 33 14.76 -5.17 -8.09
N ALA A 34 14.27 -5.71 -6.97
CA ALA A 34 13.54 -6.97 -6.95
C ALA A 34 12.04 -6.76 -7.27
N SER A 35 11.29 -7.84 -7.40
CA SER A 35 9.82 -7.81 -7.34
C SER A 35 9.33 -8.49 -6.08
N ILE A 36 8.32 -7.94 -5.42
CA ILE A 36 7.74 -8.49 -4.19
C ILE A 36 6.23 -8.61 -4.32
N MET A 37 5.63 -9.55 -3.58
CA MET A 37 4.19 -9.73 -3.57
C MET A 37 3.56 -8.80 -2.52
N PHE A 38 2.67 -7.93 -2.97
CA PHE A 38 1.79 -7.14 -2.11
C PHE A 38 0.48 -7.91 -1.93
N GLY A 39 0.12 -8.21 -0.69
CA GLY A 39 -1.23 -8.58 -0.29
C GLY A 39 -2.00 -7.32 0.08
N ILE A 40 -3.09 -7.04 -0.62
CA ILE A 40 -3.88 -5.82 -0.48
C ILE A 40 -5.26 -6.25 0.00
N HIS A 41 -5.59 -5.91 1.23
CA HIS A 41 -6.86 -6.20 1.88
C HIS A 41 -7.62 -4.91 2.15
N GLY A 42 -8.95 -4.98 2.12
CA GLY A 42 -9.79 -3.84 2.44
C GLY A 42 -11.27 -4.14 2.24
N LEU A 43 -12.10 -3.19 2.63
CA LEU A 43 -13.55 -3.24 2.49
C LEU A 43 -13.96 -2.46 1.23
N ALA A 44 -14.66 -3.09 0.27
CA ALA A 44 -15.19 -2.34 -0.88
C ALA A 44 -16.66 -1.98 -0.67
N GLU A 45 -16.98 -0.69 -0.82
CA GLU A 45 -18.35 -0.19 -0.76
C GLU A 45 -19.23 -0.66 -1.94
N LYS A 46 -18.60 -1.02 -3.06
CA LYS A 46 -19.26 -1.43 -4.31
C LYS A 46 -18.49 -2.59 -4.93
N ASP A 47 -19.12 -3.27 -5.87
CA ASP A 47 -18.44 -4.28 -6.67
C ASP A 47 -17.26 -3.67 -7.42
N ILE A 48 -16.16 -4.41 -7.46
CA ILE A 48 -14.98 -4.01 -8.22
C ILE A 48 -15.16 -4.50 -9.66
N THR A 49 -15.43 -3.57 -10.56
CA THR A 49 -15.77 -3.86 -11.97
C THR A 49 -14.62 -3.56 -12.92
N LEU A 50 -14.81 -3.91 -14.19
CA LEU A 50 -13.89 -3.55 -15.28
C LEU A 50 -13.57 -2.05 -15.27
N GLY A 51 -12.29 -1.71 -15.40
CA GLY A 51 -11.79 -0.35 -15.31
C GLY A 51 -11.35 0.09 -13.91
N SER A 52 -11.59 -0.72 -12.87
CA SER A 52 -11.01 -0.46 -11.54
C SER A 52 -9.49 -0.62 -11.59
N THR A 53 -8.77 0.22 -10.87
CA THR A 53 -7.31 0.33 -10.98
C THR A 53 -6.63 0.14 -9.63
N LEU A 54 -5.42 -0.42 -9.66
CA LEU A 54 -4.47 -0.50 -8.57
C LEU A 54 -3.21 0.25 -8.99
N ALA A 55 -2.73 1.12 -8.11
CA ALA A 55 -1.44 1.77 -8.25
C ALA A 55 -0.59 1.61 -6.99
N VAL A 56 0.70 1.35 -7.19
CA VAL A 56 1.73 1.36 -6.14
C VAL A 56 2.85 2.28 -6.59
N GLY A 57 3.10 3.33 -5.82
CA GLY A 57 4.13 4.32 -6.09
C GLY A 57 5.16 4.41 -4.97
N PHE A 58 6.39 4.72 -5.35
CA PHE A 58 7.49 5.01 -4.44
C PHE A 58 7.84 6.49 -4.58
N PHE A 59 8.08 7.18 -3.47
CA PHE A 59 8.29 8.62 -3.47
C PHE A 59 9.45 9.02 -2.57
N THR A 60 10.15 10.09 -2.95
CA THR A 60 11.11 10.74 -2.06
C THR A 60 10.38 11.37 -0.88
N LEU A 61 11.05 11.48 0.26
CA LEU A 61 10.54 12.25 1.41
C LEU A 61 10.81 13.74 1.21
N GLY A 62 9.95 14.59 1.78
CA GLY A 62 10.10 16.04 1.78
C GLY A 62 8.80 16.79 1.46
N ALA A 63 8.88 18.12 1.39
CA ALA A 63 7.72 18.98 1.14
C ALA A 63 7.12 18.79 -0.27
N ASN A 64 7.93 18.34 -1.24
CA ASN A 64 7.51 18.08 -2.61
C ASN A 64 7.96 16.66 -2.99
N PRO A 65 7.24 15.61 -2.55
CA PRO A 65 7.60 14.23 -2.85
C PRO A 65 7.56 13.98 -4.35
N THR A 66 8.62 13.38 -4.89
CA THR A 66 8.74 13.02 -6.32
C THR A 66 8.75 11.51 -6.47
N THR A 67 8.13 11.00 -7.53
CA THR A 67 8.12 9.56 -7.84
C THR A 67 9.54 9.03 -8.04
N ILE A 68 9.84 7.88 -7.44
CA ILE A 68 11.07 7.12 -7.60
C ILE A 68 10.78 5.99 -8.59
N GLY A 69 11.25 6.13 -9.82
CA GLY A 69 10.92 5.21 -10.92
C GLY A 69 9.46 5.32 -11.38
N ASP A 70 9.05 4.37 -12.21
CA ASP A 70 7.67 4.31 -12.71
C ASP A 70 6.75 3.65 -11.68
N PRO A 71 5.60 4.27 -11.35
CA PRO A 71 4.61 3.62 -10.51
C PRO A 71 4.12 2.32 -11.15
N PHE A 72 3.93 1.30 -10.32
CA PHE A 72 3.20 0.11 -10.74
C PHE A 72 1.74 0.51 -10.92
N TYR A 73 1.17 0.20 -12.09
CA TYR A 73 -0.22 0.48 -12.42
C TYR A 73 -0.82 -0.71 -13.16
N LYS A 74 -1.98 -1.19 -12.68
CA LYS A 74 -2.72 -2.29 -13.28
C LYS A 74 -4.22 -2.08 -13.16
N TYR A 75 -4.98 -2.67 -14.08
CA TYR A 75 -6.40 -2.89 -13.84
C TYR A 75 -6.54 -4.03 -12.83
N VAL A 76 -7.47 -3.90 -11.89
CA VAL A 76 -7.72 -4.94 -10.89
C VAL A 76 -8.16 -6.25 -11.56
N CYS A 77 -8.87 -6.14 -12.68
CA CYS A 77 -9.33 -7.29 -13.47
C CYS A 77 -8.22 -8.06 -14.19
N ASP A 78 -7.00 -7.50 -14.27
CA ASP A 78 -5.83 -8.24 -14.75
C ASP A 78 -5.20 -9.12 -13.66
N LEU A 79 -5.57 -8.88 -12.40
CA LEU A 79 -5.04 -9.55 -11.21
C LEU A 79 -6.02 -10.57 -10.62
N ALA A 80 -7.33 -10.35 -10.80
CA ALA A 80 -8.39 -11.25 -10.38
C ALA A 80 -9.55 -11.24 -11.38
N PRO A 81 -10.35 -12.32 -11.48
CA PRO A 81 -11.53 -12.34 -12.33
C PRO A 81 -12.52 -11.24 -11.94
N CYS A 82 -13.06 -10.54 -12.94
CA CYS A 82 -14.08 -9.51 -12.75
C CYS A 82 -15.46 -9.95 -13.27
N PRO A 83 -16.56 -9.40 -12.71
CA PRO A 83 -16.59 -8.49 -11.56
C PRO A 83 -16.26 -9.22 -10.24
N ILE A 84 -15.64 -8.50 -9.31
CA ILE A 84 -15.48 -8.99 -7.93
C ILE A 84 -16.73 -8.53 -7.16
N GLN A 85 -17.69 -9.45 -7.01
CA GLN A 85 -18.98 -9.19 -6.35
C GLN A 85 -18.84 -9.21 -4.83
N ILE A 86 -18.34 -8.11 -4.27
CA ILE A 86 -18.00 -7.97 -2.85
C ILE A 86 -18.47 -6.65 -2.27
N ALA A 87 -19.48 -6.00 -2.86
CA ALA A 87 -20.07 -4.79 -2.27
C ALA A 87 -20.46 -5.02 -0.79
N GLY A 88 -19.85 -4.25 0.11
CA GLY A 88 -20.03 -4.34 1.55
C GLY A 88 -19.23 -5.45 2.24
N TYR A 89 -18.31 -6.12 1.54
CA TYR A 89 -17.48 -7.21 2.06
C TYR A 89 -15.99 -6.92 1.85
N ASP A 90 -15.17 -7.61 2.64
CA ASP A 90 -13.72 -7.56 2.52
C ASP A 90 -13.23 -8.29 1.25
N PHE A 91 -12.17 -7.75 0.63
CA PHE A 91 -11.43 -8.42 -0.44
C PHE A 91 -9.98 -8.65 -0.03
N LEU A 92 -9.36 -9.63 -0.70
CA LEU A 92 -7.92 -9.81 -0.71
C LEU A 92 -7.44 -9.91 -2.16
N LEU A 93 -6.57 -8.99 -2.55
CA LEU A 93 -5.90 -8.98 -3.85
C LEU A 93 -4.40 -9.23 -3.66
N ARG A 94 -3.77 -9.86 -4.64
CA ARG A 94 -2.31 -10.04 -4.68
C ARG A 94 -1.74 -9.44 -5.94
N ALA A 95 -0.66 -8.66 -5.80
CA ALA A 95 0.03 -8.02 -6.91
C ALA A 95 1.54 -8.21 -6.79
N LEU A 96 2.18 -8.73 -7.85
CA LEU A 96 3.63 -8.76 -7.95
C LEU A 96 4.12 -7.40 -8.44
N VAL A 97 4.73 -6.63 -7.53
CA VAL A 97 5.14 -5.24 -7.77
C VAL A 97 6.66 -5.17 -7.97
N PRO A 98 7.16 -4.61 -9.08
CA PRO A 98 8.57 -4.32 -9.25
C PRO A 98 8.98 -3.13 -8.38
N ILE A 99 10.04 -3.31 -7.61
CA ILE A 99 10.62 -2.29 -6.73
C ILE A 99 11.66 -1.49 -7.52
N PRO A 100 11.67 -0.15 -7.44
CA PRO A 100 12.70 0.68 -8.07
C PRO A 100 14.10 0.24 -7.64
N ALA A 101 15.04 0.17 -8.59
CA ALA A 101 16.43 -0.19 -8.30
C ALA A 101 17.17 0.86 -7.45
N ASN A 102 16.77 2.13 -7.59
CA ASN A 102 17.40 3.28 -6.95
C ASN A 102 16.53 3.82 -5.81
N LEU A 103 16.19 2.97 -4.84
CA LEU A 103 15.54 3.43 -3.62
C LEU A 103 16.55 4.15 -2.71
N PRO A 104 16.26 5.38 -2.25
CA PRO A 104 17.08 6.04 -1.24
C PRO A 104 16.91 5.36 0.12
N THR A 105 17.75 5.74 1.09
CA THR A 105 17.69 5.21 2.46
C THR A 105 16.34 5.45 3.13
N ALA A 106 15.70 6.59 2.83
CA ALA A 106 14.39 6.93 3.36
C ALA A 106 13.44 7.35 2.23
N TYR A 107 12.26 6.74 2.18
CA TYR A 107 11.27 6.91 1.12
C TYR A 107 9.86 6.62 1.62
N MET A 108 8.86 6.93 0.79
CA MET A 108 7.46 6.65 1.04
C MET A 108 6.93 5.66 0.00
N ILE A 109 6.07 4.74 0.44
CA ILE A 109 5.28 3.85 -0.42
C ILE A 109 3.83 4.30 -0.31
N ILE A 110 3.14 4.43 -1.44
CA ILE A 110 1.69 4.69 -1.48
C ILE A 110 1.05 3.62 -2.34
N VAL A 111 0.04 2.95 -1.77
CA VAL A 111 -0.83 1.98 -2.44
C VAL A 111 -2.22 2.57 -2.50
N PHE A 112 -2.84 2.63 -3.66
CA PHE A 112 -4.25 3.02 -3.76
C PHE A 112 -4.99 2.22 -4.82
N MET A 113 -6.29 2.08 -4.60
CA MET A 113 -7.21 1.46 -5.54
C MET A 113 -8.37 2.43 -5.84
N LYS A 114 -8.83 2.42 -7.08
CA LYS A 114 -9.96 3.25 -7.52
C LYS A 114 -10.97 2.44 -8.33
N TYR A 115 -12.24 2.83 -8.20
CA TYR A 115 -13.29 2.43 -9.12
C TYR A 115 -13.09 3.11 -10.49
N PRO A 116 -13.77 2.67 -11.56
CA PRO A 116 -13.70 3.31 -12.87
C PRO A 116 -14.17 4.77 -12.86
N THR A 117 -14.93 5.19 -11.84
CA THR A 117 -15.40 6.55 -11.62
C THR A 117 -14.38 7.45 -10.92
N ASP A 118 -13.12 7.04 -10.82
CA ASP A 118 -12.03 7.70 -10.11
C ASP A 118 -12.23 7.89 -8.59
N THR A 119 -13.25 7.26 -8.01
CA THR A 119 -13.49 7.22 -6.56
C THR A 119 -12.58 6.19 -5.91
N TYR A 120 -11.96 6.51 -4.77
CA TYR A 120 -11.09 5.57 -4.07
C TYR A 120 -11.89 4.37 -3.53
N ILE A 121 -11.38 3.16 -3.79
CA ILE A 121 -11.74 1.95 -3.07
C ILE A 121 -11.03 1.97 -1.71
N GLY A 122 -9.76 2.35 -1.72
CA GLY A 122 -8.97 2.57 -0.51
C GLY A 122 -7.56 3.05 -0.82
N CYS A 123 -6.82 3.43 0.22
CA CYS A 123 -5.42 3.82 0.14
C CYS A 123 -4.67 3.47 1.43
N ALA A 124 -3.38 3.21 1.28
CA ALA A 124 -2.45 3.08 2.40
C ALA A 124 -1.08 3.69 2.04
N ALA A 125 -0.43 4.30 3.03
CA ALA A 125 0.89 4.90 2.88
C ALA A 125 1.83 4.43 3.99
N ALA A 126 3.09 4.17 3.63
CA ALA A 126 4.14 3.82 4.59
C ALA A 126 5.35 4.73 4.38
N THR A 127 5.93 5.20 5.48
CA THR A 127 7.25 5.84 5.49
C THR A 127 8.27 4.78 5.90
N VAL A 128 9.30 4.60 5.08
CA VAL A 128 10.43 3.73 5.40
C VAL A 128 11.61 4.65 5.69
N ASP A 129 12.01 4.76 6.95
CA ASP A 129 13.21 5.48 7.38
C ASP A 129 13.90 4.68 8.50
N PRO A 130 15.15 4.23 8.33
CA PRO A 130 15.88 3.47 9.36
C PRO A 130 16.13 4.24 10.66
N ASN A 131 15.97 5.56 10.65
CA ASN A 131 16.15 6.41 11.83
C ASN A 131 14.82 6.78 12.51
N GLU A 132 13.68 6.50 11.87
CA GLU A 132 12.39 6.75 12.47
C GLU A 132 12.07 5.60 13.43
N THR A 133 11.93 5.93 14.72
CA THR A 133 11.56 4.95 15.73
C THR A 133 10.10 4.57 15.49
N PRO A 134 9.73 3.28 15.40
CA PRO A 134 8.32 2.91 15.22
C PRO A 134 7.49 3.54 16.33
N SER A 135 6.52 4.37 15.95
CA SER A 135 5.59 4.98 16.89
C SER A 135 4.90 3.85 17.67
N PRO A 136 4.96 3.81 19.01
CA PRO A 136 4.26 2.79 19.77
C PRO A 136 2.76 2.94 19.50
N GLU A 137 2.13 1.88 18.97
CA GLU A 137 0.67 1.80 18.94
C GLU A 137 0.14 1.99 20.37
N PRO A 138 -1.01 2.67 20.57
CA PRO A 138 -1.66 2.68 21.85
C PRO A 138 -2.12 1.26 22.17
N PHE A 139 -1.42 0.60 23.10
CA PHE A 139 -1.86 -0.68 23.66
C PHE A 139 -3.33 -0.54 24.11
N PRO A 140 -4.22 -1.49 23.75
CA PRO A 140 -5.58 -1.48 24.27
C PRO A 140 -5.49 -1.55 25.79
N THR A 141 -6.03 -0.53 26.45
CA THR A 141 -6.12 -0.51 27.91
C THR A 141 -6.98 -1.70 28.33
N PRO A 142 -6.49 -2.62 29.19
CA PRO A 142 -7.36 -3.67 29.71
C PRO A 142 -8.48 -3.00 30.50
N LEU A 143 -9.73 -3.25 30.07
CA LEU A 143 -10.91 -2.92 30.86
C LEU A 143 -10.85 -3.72 32.16
N ILE A 144 -10.69 -3.01 33.28
CA ILE A 144 -10.85 -3.54 34.65
C ILE A 144 -12.29 -3.25 35.09
#